data_AF-A0A7W8TDE3-F1
#
_entry.id   AF-A0A7W8TDE3-F1
#
_cell.length_a   1.000
_cell.length_b   1.000
_cell.length_c   1.000
_cell.angle_alpha   90.00
_cell.angle_beta   90.00
_cell.angle_gamma   90.00
#
_symmetry.space_group_name_H-M   'P 1'
#
loop_
_entity.id
_entity.type
_entity.pdbx_description
1 polymer ?
#
loop_
_entity_poly.entity_id
_entity_poly.type
_entity_poly.pdbx_seq_one_letter_code
_entity_poly.pdbx_strand_id
1 'polypeptide(L)'
;MLQHIDRLKLLQAVDLPAGLDRLVHRNRLLKIAREGGQMTPHDLAKFEPQRRHATLAASVMEATATVTDEIVELHDRIVGRLFNTAKKKHQERFQRAGKAINDKVRLFGKLGRALLKAKEDGVDAFKAIESVISWDAFTQSVTEAEQLAQPEAFDLLHEIGDHYATLRRYVPAFLEVLKLRAAPAAVDVLDAINTIRTMDSDGTRKLPADAPTRFIKPRWRPLVFTNAGLERRYYELCALSELKNALRSGDVWVQGSRQFKDFDDYLLPAEKFQAIRRENLLPLPITTDCEQYLLERRQLLEQRLETVNRLAAANDLPDAIITDSGLKITPLDAVVPDAAEALIGQTALMLPRVKITELLMEVDAWTGFTSHFTHLKTGETTQDKTLLLTTILADAINLGLTKMAEACPGTTYAKLAWLQAWHIRDETYSQALAELVNAQHVHPFAAHWGDGTTSSSDGQRFRAGGRAQSTGHVNPKYGAEPGRMYTGFGRKALWLDDADVVQHTRQVERLDVAEPK
;
A
#
# COMPACT_ATOMS: atom_id res chain seq x y z
N MET A 1 9.23 -17.57 3.00
CA MET A 1 10.13 -17.14 1.90
C MET A 1 10.60 -18.32 1.07
N LEU A 2 11.55 -19.14 1.53
CA LEU A 2 12.06 -20.29 0.75
C LEU A 2 10.95 -21.22 0.23
N GLN A 3 9.98 -21.59 1.07
CA GLN A 3 8.82 -22.39 0.63
C GLN A 3 8.00 -21.74 -0.50
N HIS A 4 7.87 -20.40 -0.54
CA HIS A 4 7.19 -19.73 -1.66
C HIS A 4 8.06 -19.75 -2.91
N ILE A 5 9.38 -19.59 -2.76
CA ILE A 5 10.33 -19.71 -3.88
C ILE A 5 10.28 -21.12 -4.48
N ASP A 6 10.24 -22.18 -3.65
CA ASP A 6 10.12 -23.55 -4.13
C ASP A 6 8.80 -23.78 -4.87
N ARG A 7 7.69 -23.22 -4.36
CA ARG A 7 6.39 -23.24 -5.07
C ARG A 7 6.46 -22.53 -6.41
N LEU A 8 7.11 -21.36 -6.47
CA LEU A 8 7.27 -20.62 -7.73
C LEU A 8 8.13 -21.40 -8.73
N LYS A 9 9.22 -22.05 -8.28
CA LYS A 9 10.04 -22.92 -9.13
C LYS A 9 9.22 -24.08 -9.72
N LEU A 10 8.37 -24.72 -8.92
CA LEU A 10 7.47 -25.78 -9.39
C LEU A 10 6.47 -25.29 -10.45
N LEU A 11 5.89 -24.10 -10.25
CA LEU A 11 4.95 -23.50 -11.19
C LEU A 11 5.64 -23.08 -12.49
N GLN A 12 6.83 -22.49 -12.41
CA GLN A 12 7.63 -22.09 -13.56
C GLN A 12 8.12 -23.30 -14.36
N ALA A 13 8.35 -24.46 -13.72
CA ALA A 13 8.76 -25.69 -14.39
C ALA A 13 7.67 -26.27 -15.33
N VAL A 14 6.42 -25.81 -15.24
CA VAL A 14 5.37 -26.16 -16.21
C VAL A 14 5.64 -25.56 -17.59
N ASP A 15 6.45 -24.49 -17.66
CA ASP A 15 6.94 -23.86 -18.89
C ASP A 15 5.83 -23.52 -19.90
N LEU A 16 4.80 -22.82 -19.42
CA LEU A 16 3.72 -22.36 -20.28
C LEU A 16 4.22 -21.34 -21.31
N PRO A 17 3.75 -21.38 -22.57
CA PRO A 17 4.09 -20.41 -23.59
C PRO A 17 3.84 -18.96 -23.16
N ALA A 18 4.79 -18.08 -23.45
CA ALA A 18 4.66 -16.66 -23.18
C ALA A 18 3.52 -16.03 -24.01
N GLY A 19 2.78 -15.10 -23.41
CA GLY A 19 1.71 -14.35 -24.10
C GLY A 19 0.34 -15.03 -24.12
N LEU A 20 0.17 -16.21 -23.52
CA LEU A 20 -1.14 -16.86 -23.36
C LEU A 20 -2.16 -15.96 -22.63
N ASP A 21 -1.69 -15.15 -21.69
CA ASP A 21 -2.47 -14.17 -20.94
C ASP A 21 -3.06 -13.05 -21.81
N ARG A 22 -2.50 -12.82 -23.00
CA ARG A 22 -2.93 -11.79 -23.94
C ARG A 22 -3.98 -12.27 -24.93
N LEU A 23 -4.16 -13.59 -25.07
CA LEU A 23 -5.11 -14.19 -26.01
C LEU A 23 -6.56 -14.14 -25.51
N VAL A 24 -6.74 -14.07 -24.19
CA VAL A 24 -8.05 -14.10 -23.54
C VAL A 24 -8.12 -12.94 -22.56
N HIS A 25 -9.30 -12.30 -22.46
CA HIS A 25 -9.50 -11.23 -21.50
C HIS A 25 -9.16 -11.69 -20.08
N ARG A 26 -8.38 -10.89 -19.34
CA ARG A 26 -7.87 -11.23 -18.00
C ARG A 26 -8.96 -11.69 -17.03
N ASN A 27 -10.10 -11.00 -16.99
CA ASN A 27 -11.22 -11.38 -16.10
C ASN A 27 -11.76 -12.78 -16.41
N ARG A 28 -11.72 -13.19 -17.69
CA ARG A 28 -12.13 -14.53 -18.08
C ARG A 28 -11.12 -15.58 -17.64
N LEU A 29 -9.82 -15.30 -17.78
CA LEU A 29 -8.75 -16.17 -17.26
C LEU A 29 -8.85 -16.36 -15.74
N LEU A 30 -9.06 -15.27 -15.00
CA LEU A 30 -9.25 -15.31 -13.54
C LEU A 30 -10.46 -16.16 -13.15
N LYS A 31 -11.58 -16.05 -13.88
CA LYS A 31 -12.77 -16.87 -13.64
C LYS A 31 -12.49 -18.35 -13.82
N ILE A 32 -11.78 -18.71 -14.89
CA ILE A 32 -11.38 -20.11 -15.17
C ILE A 32 -10.41 -20.62 -14.10
N ALA A 33 -9.40 -19.83 -13.73
CA ALA A 33 -8.43 -20.17 -12.70
C ALA A 33 -9.10 -20.41 -11.33
N ARG A 34 -10.08 -19.56 -10.99
CA ARG A 34 -10.88 -19.67 -9.76
C ARG A 34 -11.75 -20.92 -9.76
N GLU A 35 -12.40 -21.23 -10.89
CA GLU A 35 -13.13 -22.49 -11.06
C GLU A 35 -12.23 -23.69 -10.82
N GLY A 36 -11.03 -23.70 -11.43
CA GLY A 36 -10.04 -24.76 -11.24
C GLY A 36 -9.52 -24.85 -9.80
N GLY A 37 -9.31 -23.72 -9.13
CA GLY A 37 -8.81 -23.66 -7.76
C GLY A 37 -9.77 -24.24 -6.71
N GLN A 38 -11.07 -24.30 -7.02
CA GLN A 38 -12.09 -24.91 -6.16
C GLN A 38 -12.31 -26.41 -6.46
N MET A 39 -11.64 -26.97 -7.46
CA MET A 39 -11.85 -28.34 -7.92
C MET A 39 -10.77 -29.30 -7.42
N THR A 40 -11.18 -30.54 -7.14
CA THR A 40 -10.22 -31.63 -6.90
C THR A 40 -9.64 -32.14 -8.23
N PRO A 41 -8.49 -32.84 -8.22
CA PRO A 41 -7.97 -33.51 -9.41
C PRO A 41 -8.99 -34.46 -10.06
N HIS A 42 -9.83 -35.10 -9.25
CA HIS A 42 -10.91 -35.97 -9.74
C HIS A 42 -12.00 -35.19 -10.48
N ASP A 43 -12.35 -33.98 -10.03
CA ASP A 43 -13.33 -33.14 -10.72
C ASP A 43 -12.79 -32.60 -12.03
N LEU A 44 -11.52 -32.17 -12.05
CA LEU A 44 -10.83 -31.74 -13.27
C LEU A 44 -10.71 -32.89 -14.29
N ALA A 45 -10.53 -34.13 -13.83
CA ALA A 45 -10.45 -35.30 -14.70
C ALA A 45 -11.75 -35.55 -15.49
N LYS A 46 -12.91 -35.09 -15.00
CA LYS A 46 -14.21 -35.23 -15.66
C LYS A 46 -14.40 -34.27 -16.84
N PHE A 47 -13.59 -33.23 -16.96
CA PHE A 47 -13.66 -32.29 -18.08
C PHE A 47 -13.14 -32.90 -19.38
N GLU A 48 -13.71 -32.45 -20.50
CA GLU A 48 -13.12 -32.69 -21.81
C GLU A 48 -11.68 -32.17 -21.87
N PRO A 49 -10.77 -32.81 -22.64
CA PRO A 49 -9.34 -32.51 -22.58
C PRO A 49 -8.99 -31.04 -22.77
N GLN A 50 -9.68 -30.34 -23.68
CA GLN A 50 -9.43 -28.92 -23.96
C GLN A 50 -9.78 -28.03 -22.76
N ARG A 51 -10.96 -28.21 -22.17
CA ARG A 51 -11.37 -27.45 -20.97
C ARG A 51 -10.48 -27.78 -19.79
N ARG A 52 -10.12 -29.05 -19.60
CA ARG A 52 -9.18 -29.46 -18.55
C ARG A 52 -7.84 -28.74 -18.67
N HIS A 53 -7.24 -28.73 -19.86
CA HIS A 53 -5.96 -28.05 -20.09
C HIS A 53 -6.09 -26.54 -19.96
N ALA A 54 -7.17 -25.93 -20.46
CA ALA A 54 -7.41 -24.50 -20.29
C ALA A 54 -7.55 -24.11 -18.82
N THR A 55 -8.27 -24.91 -18.02
CA THR A 55 -8.40 -24.70 -16.57
C THR A 55 -7.06 -24.83 -15.86
N LEU A 56 -6.30 -25.90 -16.14
CA LEU A 56 -4.97 -26.09 -15.55
C LEU A 56 -3.99 -24.97 -15.92
N ALA A 57 -3.95 -24.55 -17.18
CA ALA A 57 -3.11 -23.45 -17.64
C ALA A 57 -3.48 -22.14 -16.93
N ALA A 58 -4.76 -21.80 -16.88
CA ALA A 58 -5.23 -20.60 -16.17
C ALA A 58 -4.89 -20.64 -14.67
N SER A 59 -5.08 -21.80 -14.02
CA SER A 59 -4.71 -21.98 -12.61
C SER A 59 -3.21 -21.84 -12.37
N VAL A 60 -2.36 -22.38 -13.24
CA VAL A 60 -0.89 -22.22 -13.13
C VAL A 60 -0.49 -20.77 -13.34
N MET A 61 -1.08 -20.07 -14.32
CA MET A 61 -0.81 -18.64 -14.57
C MET A 61 -1.19 -17.77 -13.37
N GLU A 62 -2.39 -17.95 -12.81
CA GLU A 62 -2.84 -17.18 -11.64
C GLU A 62 -2.04 -17.52 -10.38
N ALA A 63 -1.72 -18.80 -10.16
CA ALA A 63 -0.87 -19.22 -9.05
C ALA A 63 0.55 -18.66 -9.18
N THR A 64 1.11 -18.64 -10.39
CA THR A 64 2.45 -18.07 -10.66
C THR A 64 2.45 -16.59 -10.32
N ALA A 65 1.46 -15.83 -10.78
CA ALA A 65 1.35 -14.41 -10.47
C ALA A 65 1.17 -14.15 -8.97
N THR A 66 0.28 -14.91 -8.31
CA THR A 66 0.02 -14.77 -6.88
C THR A 66 1.27 -15.06 -6.05
N VAL A 67 1.93 -16.20 -6.29
CA VAL A 67 3.14 -16.58 -5.53
C VAL A 67 4.29 -15.60 -5.80
N THR A 68 4.41 -15.09 -7.03
CA THR A 68 5.39 -14.05 -7.37
C THR A 68 5.18 -12.78 -6.54
N ASP A 69 3.93 -12.28 -6.49
CA ASP A 69 3.56 -11.10 -5.70
C ASP A 69 3.84 -11.33 -4.21
N GLU A 70 3.44 -12.49 -3.66
CA GLU A 70 3.69 -12.87 -2.27
C GLU A 70 5.19 -12.89 -1.93
N ILE A 71 6.05 -13.39 -2.83
CA ILE A 71 7.50 -13.42 -2.63
C ILE A 71 8.04 -11.99 -2.53
N VAL A 72 7.64 -11.09 -3.42
CA VAL A 72 8.07 -9.68 -3.39
C VAL A 72 7.57 -8.98 -2.12
N GLU A 73 6.31 -9.17 -1.74
CA GLU A 73 5.76 -8.61 -0.50
C GLU A 73 6.44 -9.16 0.75
N LEU A 74 6.81 -10.45 0.75
CA LEU A 74 7.57 -11.05 1.85
C LEU A 74 8.96 -10.44 1.97
N HIS A 75 9.64 -10.19 0.84
CA HIS A 75 10.91 -9.47 0.83
C HIS A 75 10.76 -8.07 1.41
N ASP A 76 9.77 -7.30 0.95
CA ASP A 76 9.46 -5.96 1.46
C ASP A 76 9.24 -5.97 2.99
N ARG A 77 8.42 -6.90 3.49
CA ARG A 77 8.17 -7.08 4.92
C ARG A 77 9.39 -7.52 5.72
N ILE A 78 10.27 -8.33 5.14
CA ILE A 78 11.53 -8.73 5.79
C ILE A 78 12.44 -7.51 5.91
N VAL A 79 12.73 -6.82 4.80
CA VAL A 79 13.59 -5.64 4.78
C VAL A 79 13.02 -4.55 5.69
N GLY A 80 11.73 -4.23 5.59
CA GLY A 80 11.08 -3.25 6.46
C GLY A 80 11.21 -3.58 7.95
N ARG A 81 11.05 -4.85 8.35
CA ARG A 81 11.28 -5.28 9.73
C ARG A 81 12.73 -5.10 10.16
N LEU A 82 13.71 -5.44 9.31
CA LEU A 82 15.13 -5.24 9.63
C LEU A 82 15.47 -3.77 9.89
N PHE A 83 15.00 -2.86 9.03
CA PHE A 83 15.19 -1.43 9.22
C PHE A 83 14.51 -0.91 10.49
N ASN A 84 13.30 -1.37 10.78
CA ASN A 84 12.58 -0.98 12.00
C ASN A 84 13.27 -1.50 13.27
N THR A 85 13.80 -2.72 13.25
CA THR A 85 14.58 -3.28 14.36
C THR A 85 15.87 -2.49 14.59
N ALA A 86 16.61 -2.18 13.52
CA ALA A 86 17.82 -1.35 13.60
C ALA A 86 17.47 0.06 14.12
N LYS A 87 16.41 0.69 13.61
CA LYS A 87 15.94 2.00 14.09
C LYS A 87 15.59 1.97 15.58
N LYS A 88 14.90 0.93 16.05
CA LYS A 88 14.53 0.78 17.45
C LYS A 88 15.77 0.59 18.34
N LYS A 89 16.69 -0.30 17.97
CA LYS A 89 17.94 -0.56 18.70
C LYS A 89 18.82 0.71 18.77
N HIS A 90 18.91 1.43 17.66
CA HIS A 90 19.60 2.71 17.58
C HIS A 90 18.95 3.77 18.49
N GLN A 91 17.61 3.88 18.46
CA GLN A 91 16.87 4.80 19.34
C GLN A 91 17.02 4.45 20.82
N GLU A 92 16.98 3.16 21.18
CA GLU A 92 17.20 2.69 22.55
C GLU A 92 18.63 3.01 23.04
N ARG A 93 19.64 2.82 22.19
CA ARG A 93 21.03 3.21 22.50
C ARG A 93 21.14 4.71 22.71
N PHE A 94 20.53 5.50 21.84
CA PHE A 94 20.50 6.96 21.97
C PHE A 94 19.79 7.40 23.26
N GLN A 95 18.65 6.80 23.60
CA GLN A 95 17.92 7.09 24.84
C GLN A 95 18.72 6.73 26.10
N ARG A 96 19.42 5.58 26.11
CA ARG A 96 20.29 5.20 27.23
C ARG A 96 21.45 6.17 27.42
N ALA A 97 22.02 6.68 26.34
CA ALA A 97 23.05 7.70 26.38
C ALA A 97 22.51 9.11 26.71
N GLY A 98 21.20 9.35 26.50
CA GLY A 98 20.59 10.68 26.60
C GLY A 98 20.75 11.36 27.95
N LYS A 99 20.69 10.62 29.07
CA LYS A 99 20.96 11.18 30.41
C LYS A 99 22.40 11.68 30.53
N ALA A 100 23.36 10.84 30.14
CA ALA A 100 24.78 11.19 30.17
C ALA A 100 25.10 12.36 29.23
N ILE A 101 24.50 12.39 28.03
CA ILE A 101 24.63 13.50 27.09
C ILE A 101 24.11 14.81 27.70
N ASN A 102 22.91 14.81 28.29
CA ASN A 102 22.34 16.01 28.93
C ASN A 102 23.20 16.51 30.10
N ASP A 103 23.71 15.60 30.93
CA ASP A 103 24.59 15.95 32.04
C ASP A 103 25.89 16.63 31.55
N LYS A 104 26.48 16.13 30.45
CA LYS A 104 27.65 16.76 29.82
C LYS A 104 27.35 18.10 29.16
N VAL A 105 26.24 18.21 28.43
CA VAL A 105 25.81 19.50 27.81
C VAL A 105 25.59 20.57 28.88
N ARG A 106 24.98 20.21 30.02
CA ARG A 106 24.80 21.14 31.15
C ARG A 106 26.12 21.55 31.78
N LEU A 107 27.07 20.62 31.92
CA LEU A 107 28.40 20.89 32.46
C LEU A 107 29.19 21.83 31.54
N PHE A 108 29.25 21.55 30.24
CA PHE A 108 29.95 22.42 29.28
C PHE A 108 29.26 23.78 29.11
N GLY A 109 27.93 23.85 29.20
CA GLY A 109 27.21 25.13 29.23
C GLY A 109 27.52 25.98 30.47
N LYS A 110 27.76 25.36 31.63
CA LYS A 110 28.25 26.07 32.84
C LYS A 110 29.67 26.57 32.66
N LEU A 111 30.55 25.73 32.11
CA LEU A 111 31.94 26.11 31.80
C LEU A 111 32.02 27.26 30.79
N GLY A 112 31.23 27.18 29.70
CA GLY A 112 31.12 28.25 28.71
C GLY A 112 30.65 29.57 29.33
N ARG A 113 29.66 29.55 30.22
CA ARG A 113 29.23 30.76 30.95
C ARG A 113 30.31 31.31 31.88
N ALA A 114 31.03 30.46 32.59
CA ALA A 114 32.14 30.88 33.45
C ALA A 114 33.25 31.54 32.62
N LEU A 115 33.57 30.99 31.45
CA LEU A 115 34.55 31.54 30.51
C LEU A 115 34.10 32.88 29.91
N LEU A 116 32.82 33.01 29.51
CA LEU A 116 32.28 34.27 29.01
C LEU A 116 32.34 35.37 30.08
N LYS A 117 31.95 35.05 31.33
CA LYS A 117 32.03 35.99 32.45
C LYS A 117 33.48 36.38 32.78
N ALA A 118 34.40 35.42 32.78
CA ALA A 118 35.82 35.71 32.99
C ALA A 118 36.40 36.62 31.89
N LYS A 119 35.95 36.46 30.64
CA LYS A 119 36.33 37.35 29.54
C LYS A 119 35.78 38.77 29.73
N GLU A 120 34.55 38.92 30.22
CA GLU A 120 33.94 40.22 30.53
C GLU A 120 34.63 40.92 31.72
N ASP A 121 34.95 40.17 32.77
CA ASP A 121 35.54 40.68 34.01
C ASP A 121 37.08 40.79 33.94
N GLY A 122 37.72 40.38 32.83
CA GLY A 122 39.18 40.41 32.64
C GLY A 122 39.95 39.40 33.50
N VAL A 123 39.31 38.30 33.91
CA VAL A 123 39.86 37.26 34.79
C VAL A 123 40.46 36.11 33.98
N ASP A 124 41.47 35.43 34.55
CA ASP A 124 42.13 34.27 33.94
C ASP A 124 41.15 33.12 33.64
N ALA A 125 41.19 32.63 32.40
CA ALA A 125 40.27 31.61 31.88
C ALA A 125 40.47 30.24 32.56
N PHE A 126 41.68 29.88 32.96
CA PHE A 126 41.98 28.60 33.62
C PHE A 126 41.45 28.61 35.06
N LYS A 127 41.58 29.74 35.78
CA LYS A 127 40.95 29.92 37.10
C LYS A 127 39.43 29.89 37.04
N ALA A 128 38.84 30.38 35.95
CA ALA A 128 37.39 30.34 35.76
C ALA A 128 36.87 28.90 35.56
N ILE A 129 37.60 28.05 34.83
CA ILE A 129 37.28 26.63 34.67
C ILE A 129 37.39 25.90 36.02
N GLU A 130 38.49 26.14 36.74
CA GLU A 130 38.78 25.52 38.04
C GLU A 130 37.73 25.87 39.12
N SER A 131 37.08 27.04 39.00
CA SER A 131 35.98 27.43 39.88
C SER A 131 34.70 26.60 39.70
N VAL A 132 34.56 25.90 38.57
CA VAL A 132 33.38 25.09 38.23
C VAL A 132 33.65 23.59 38.40
N ILE A 133 34.87 23.14 38.10
CA ILE A 133 35.27 21.73 38.13
C ILE A 133 36.81 21.61 38.29
N SER A 134 37.30 20.58 38.97
CA SER A 134 38.74 20.32 39.03
C SER A 134 39.31 19.87 37.67
N TRP A 135 40.61 20.07 37.45
CA TRP A 135 41.28 19.68 36.21
C TRP A 135 41.22 18.16 35.93
N ASP A 136 41.31 17.32 36.96
CA ASP A 136 41.16 15.87 36.82
C ASP A 136 39.75 15.47 36.38
N ALA A 137 38.72 16.06 37.01
CA ALA A 137 37.33 15.81 36.67
C ALA A 137 36.95 16.41 35.30
N PHE A 138 37.59 17.52 34.90
CA PHE A 138 37.45 18.08 33.56
C PHE A 138 38.04 17.14 32.50
N THR A 139 39.24 16.62 32.72
CA THR A 139 39.92 15.68 31.80
C THR A 139 39.09 14.39 31.63
N GLN A 140 38.60 13.85 32.73
CA GLN A 140 37.69 12.70 32.71
C GLN A 140 36.39 13.05 31.96
N SER A 141 35.83 14.24 32.21
CA SER A 141 34.60 14.66 31.53
C SER A 141 34.78 14.89 30.03
N VAL A 142 35.93 15.37 29.57
CA VAL A 142 36.27 15.51 28.15
C VAL A 142 36.39 14.13 27.51
N THR A 143 37.09 13.20 28.15
CA THR A 143 37.22 11.80 27.67
C THR A 143 35.86 11.10 27.57
N GLU A 144 35.01 11.24 28.60
CA GLU A 144 33.64 10.71 28.59
C GLU A 144 32.78 11.39 27.52
N ALA A 145 32.95 12.70 27.32
CA ALA A 145 32.25 13.43 26.27
C ALA A 145 32.71 13.02 24.88
N GLU A 146 33.98 12.71 24.66
CA GLU A 146 34.51 12.17 23.39
C GLU A 146 33.98 10.76 23.12
N GLN A 147 33.81 9.93 24.15
CA GLN A 147 33.18 8.61 24.03
C GLN A 147 31.67 8.69 23.77
N LEU A 148 31.00 9.71 24.32
CA LEU A 148 29.58 9.99 24.11
C LEU A 148 29.33 10.76 22.81
N ALA A 149 30.33 11.50 22.32
CA ALA A 149 30.29 12.23 21.07
C ALA A 149 30.27 11.21 19.95
N GLN A 150 29.09 11.07 19.38
CA GLN A 150 28.88 10.16 18.28
C GLN A 150 29.48 10.77 17.01
N PRO A 151 30.04 9.94 16.09
CA PRO A 151 30.46 10.43 14.79
C PRO A 151 29.30 11.14 14.08
N GLU A 152 29.61 12.11 13.21
CA GLU A 152 28.61 12.72 12.31
C GLU A 152 27.87 11.66 11.46
N ALA A 153 28.49 10.49 11.27
CA ALA A 153 27.96 9.30 10.62
C ALA A 153 27.18 8.34 11.57
N PHE A 154 26.71 8.79 12.74
CA PHE A 154 25.89 7.98 13.65
C PHE A 154 24.53 7.64 13.02
N ASP A 155 24.56 6.57 12.23
CA ASP A 155 23.44 6.14 11.43
C ASP A 155 23.03 4.71 11.80
N LEU A 156 21.73 4.48 11.86
CA LEU A 156 21.11 3.16 12.03
C LEU A 156 21.62 2.12 11.02
N LEU A 157 22.12 2.56 9.86
CA LEU A 157 22.63 1.69 8.81
C LEU A 157 23.78 0.79 9.28
N HIS A 158 24.60 1.22 10.27
CA HIS A 158 25.63 0.38 10.86
C HIS A 158 25.05 -0.89 11.50
N GLU A 159 23.89 -0.74 12.17
CA GLU A 159 23.21 -1.82 12.91
C GLU A 159 22.45 -2.78 11.99
N ILE A 160 22.05 -2.34 10.80
CA ILE A 160 21.38 -3.20 9.81
C ILE A 160 22.29 -4.36 9.40
N GLY A 161 23.59 -4.13 9.33
CA GLY A 161 24.53 -5.14 8.88
C GLY A 161 24.58 -6.39 9.77
N ASP A 162 24.16 -6.31 11.04
CA ASP A 162 23.99 -7.48 11.93
C ASP A 162 23.00 -8.50 11.36
N HIS A 163 22.07 -8.06 10.51
CA HIS A 163 21.02 -8.88 9.90
C HIS A 163 21.37 -9.39 8.50
N TYR A 164 22.56 -9.10 8.00
CA TYR A 164 23.01 -9.54 6.67
C TYR A 164 22.89 -11.06 6.48
N ALA A 165 23.26 -11.84 7.48
CA ALA A 165 23.16 -13.30 7.43
C ALA A 165 21.72 -13.78 7.18
N THR A 166 20.71 -13.12 7.74
CA THR A 166 19.29 -13.45 7.55
C THR A 166 18.86 -13.28 6.10
N LEU A 167 19.31 -12.20 5.43
CA LEU A 167 19.01 -11.95 4.02
C LEU A 167 19.72 -12.97 3.12
N ARG A 168 21.00 -13.25 3.38
CA ARG A 168 21.80 -14.21 2.61
C ARG A 168 21.22 -15.63 2.57
N ARG A 169 20.37 -16.01 3.53
CA ARG A 169 19.70 -17.33 3.54
C ARG A 169 18.72 -17.53 2.38
N TYR A 170 18.18 -16.47 1.80
CA TYR A 170 17.16 -16.59 0.74
C TYR A 170 17.43 -15.71 -0.48
N VAL A 171 18.24 -14.66 -0.37
CA VAL A 171 18.51 -13.70 -1.46
C VAL A 171 19.01 -14.39 -2.75
N PRO A 172 19.94 -15.36 -2.72
CA PRO A 172 20.37 -16.03 -3.95
C PRO A 172 19.20 -16.67 -4.71
N ALA A 173 18.39 -17.47 -4.02
CA ALA A 173 17.23 -18.14 -4.62
C ALA A 173 16.12 -17.16 -5.03
N PHE A 174 15.98 -16.04 -4.31
CA PHE A 174 15.05 -14.97 -4.63
C PHE A 174 15.45 -14.23 -5.93
N LEU A 175 16.72 -13.89 -6.09
CA LEU A 175 17.21 -13.22 -7.30
C LEU A 175 17.28 -14.15 -8.52
N GLU A 176 17.44 -15.46 -8.29
CA GLU A 176 17.41 -16.48 -9.33
C GLU A 176 16.01 -16.68 -9.91
N VAL A 177 14.98 -16.78 -9.05
CA VAL A 177 13.61 -17.13 -9.49
C VAL A 177 12.85 -15.95 -10.12
N LEU A 178 13.24 -14.71 -9.80
CA LEU A 178 12.55 -13.51 -10.27
C LEU A 178 13.18 -12.97 -11.56
N LYS A 179 12.38 -12.88 -12.60
CA LYS A 179 12.74 -12.25 -13.88
C LYS A 179 12.54 -10.74 -13.80
N LEU A 180 13.54 -10.04 -13.27
CA LEU A 180 13.52 -8.59 -13.07
C LEU A 180 13.80 -7.81 -14.37
N ARG A 181 13.08 -6.70 -14.53
CA ARG A 181 13.25 -5.69 -15.58
C ARG A 181 13.20 -4.30 -14.96
N ALA A 182 13.82 -3.31 -15.60
CA ALA A 182 13.93 -1.96 -15.05
C ALA A 182 13.65 -0.90 -16.11
N ALA A 183 13.03 0.19 -15.67
CA ALA A 183 12.90 1.41 -16.43
C ALA A 183 14.27 2.11 -16.52
N PRO A 184 14.46 3.06 -17.45
CA PRO A 184 15.73 3.77 -17.60
C PRO A 184 16.27 4.37 -16.29
N ALA A 185 15.38 4.83 -15.40
CA ALA A 185 15.74 5.42 -14.11
C ALA A 185 16.32 4.42 -13.09
N ALA A 186 16.09 3.12 -13.24
CA ALA A 186 16.49 2.08 -12.28
C ALA A 186 17.47 1.05 -12.86
N VAL A 187 18.04 1.29 -14.04
CA VAL A 187 19.04 0.40 -14.67
C VAL A 187 20.24 0.17 -13.75
N ASP A 188 20.77 1.21 -13.11
CA ASP A 188 21.90 1.10 -12.18
C ASP A 188 21.60 0.15 -11.00
N VAL A 189 20.35 0.10 -10.53
CA VAL A 189 19.92 -0.82 -9.46
C VAL A 189 19.87 -2.25 -10.00
N LEU A 190 19.31 -2.44 -11.20
CA LEU A 190 19.22 -3.75 -11.83
C LEU A 190 20.61 -4.33 -12.13
N ASP A 191 21.55 -3.52 -12.60
CA ASP A 191 22.93 -3.93 -12.86
C ASP A 191 23.65 -4.36 -11.57
N ALA A 192 23.42 -3.65 -10.47
CA ALA A 192 23.93 -4.05 -9.16
C ALA A 192 23.36 -5.40 -8.71
N ILE A 193 22.06 -5.62 -8.91
CA ILE A 193 21.40 -6.91 -8.61
C ILE A 193 21.93 -8.03 -9.51
N ASN A 194 22.15 -7.77 -10.80
CA ASN A 194 22.74 -8.73 -11.73
C ASN A 194 24.19 -9.09 -11.33
N THR A 195 24.95 -8.11 -10.84
CA THR A 195 26.30 -8.34 -10.30
C THR A 195 26.24 -9.28 -9.09
N ILE A 196 25.33 -9.02 -8.14
CA ILE A 196 25.13 -9.87 -6.96
C ILE A 196 24.70 -11.29 -7.37
N ARG A 197 23.77 -11.41 -8.33
CA ARG A 197 23.33 -12.71 -8.86
C ARG A 197 24.48 -13.51 -9.45
N THR A 198 25.31 -12.87 -10.27
CA THR A 198 26.49 -13.50 -10.89
C THR A 198 27.49 -13.95 -9.81
N MET A 199 27.74 -13.09 -8.81
CA MET A 199 28.63 -13.45 -7.69
C MET A 199 28.12 -14.64 -6.89
N ASP A 200 26.80 -14.74 -6.69
CA ASP A 200 26.18 -15.84 -5.98
C ASP A 200 26.24 -17.15 -6.77
N SER A 201 26.08 -17.10 -8.08
CA SER A 201 26.27 -18.25 -8.99
C SER A 201 27.73 -18.73 -9.01
N ASP A 202 28.69 -17.79 -9.06
CA ASP A 202 30.12 -18.11 -9.16
C ASP A 202 30.77 -18.41 -7.79
N GLY A 203 30.05 -18.20 -6.69
CA GLY A 203 30.57 -18.34 -5.33
C GLY A 203 31.65 -17.32 -4.96
N THR A 204 31.75 -16.21 -5.69
CA THR A 204 32.80 -15.21 -5.50
C THR A 204 32.52 -14.36 -4.26
N ARG A 205 33.56 -14.17 -3.43
CA ARG A 205 33.44 -13.43 -2.16
C ARG A 205 33.66 -11.94 -2.29
N LYS A 206 34.53 -11.53 -3.21
CA LYS A 206 34.96 -10.13 -3.40
C LYS A 206 34.14 -9.48 -4.51
N LEU A 207 33.73 -8.23 -4.29
CA LEU A 207 33.07 -7.43 -5.32
C LEU A 207 34.04 -7.15 -6.48
N PRO A 208 33.56 -7.19 -7.73
CA PRO A 208 34.30 -6.70 -8.89
C PRO A 208 34.69 -5.23 -8.72
N ALA A 209 35.83 -4.82 -9.28
CA ALA A 209 36.30 -3.44 -9.20
C ALA A 209 35.42 -2.46 -10.00
N ASP A 210 34.74 -2.99 -11.03
CA ASP A 210 33.80 -2.32 -11.92
C ASP A 210 32.34 -2.46 -11.47
N ALA A 211 32.08 -2.92 -10.24
CA ALA A 211 30.74 -3.05 -9.71
C ALA A 211 29.98 -1.69 -9.81
N PRO A 212 28.71 -1.69 -10.28
CA PRO A 212 27.91 -0.47 -10.39
C PRO A 212 27.82 0.26 -9.06
N THR A 213 28.02 1.59 -9.04
CA THR A 213 28.01 2.36 -7.79
C THR A 213 27.09 3.59 -7.83
N ARG A 214 26.51 3.90 -8.99
CA ARG A 214 25.67 5.09 -9.20
C ARG A 214 24.35 5.04 -8.42
N PHE A 215 23.83 3.85 -8.17
CA PHE A 215 22.62 3.66 -7.36
C PHE A 215 22.81 3.97 -5.87
N ILE A 216 24.06 4.02 -5.38
CA ILE A 216 24.36 4.17 -3.95
C ILE A 216 24.03 5.59 -3.49
N LYS A 217 22.97 5.74 -2.69
CA LYS A 217 22.57 7.02 -2.10
C LYS A 217 23.65 7.57 -1.15
N PRO A 218 23.75 8.91 -0.97
CA PRO A 218 24.77 9.55 -0.13
C PRO A 218 24.92 8.93 1.27
N ARG A 219 23.79 8.59 1.89
CA ARG A 219 23.72 8.00 3.23
C ARG A 219 24.41 6.62 3.35
N TRP A 220 24.48 5.85 2.27
CA TRP A 220 25.17 4.55 2.24
C TRP A 220 26.66 4.66 1.92
N ARG A 221 27.12 5.76 1.31
CA ARG A 221 28.49 5.89 0.80
C ARG A 221 29.57 5.64 1.88
N PRO A 222 29.45 6.18 3.11
CA PRO A 222 30.46 5.94 4.15
C PRO A 222 30.61 4.47 4.57
N LEU A 223 29.57 3.64 4.33
CA LEU A 223 29.55 2.22 4.69
C LEU A 223 29.98 1.32 3.54
N VAL A 224 29.69 1.73 2.31
CA VAL A 224 29.99 0.93 1.11
C VAL A 224 31.41 1.20 0.62
N PHE A 225 31.87 2.45 0.64
CA PHE A 225 33.22 2.82 0.22
C PHE A 225 34.14 2.82 1.44
N THR A 226 35.07 1.87 1.48
CA THR A 226 36.11 1.79 2.53
C THR A 226 37.50 1.97 1.91
N ASN A 227 38.50 2.26 2.74
CA ASN A 227 39.90 2.36 2.29
C ASN A 227 40.43 1.06 1.64
N ALA A 228 39.82 -0.09 1.94
CA ALA A 228 40.17 -1.39 1.38
C ALA A 228 39.37 -1.75 0.10
N GLY A 229 38.46 -0.87 -0.35
CA GLY A 229 37.58 -1.08 -1.48
C GLY A 229 36.10 -1.12 -1.09
N LEU A 230 35.28 -1.71 -1.97
CA LEU A 230 33.83 -1.83 -1.75
C LEU A 230 33.53 -2.92 -0.71
N GLU A 231 32.79 -2.55 0.33
CA GLU A 231 32.37 -3.49 1.37
C GLU A 231 31.10 -4.23 0.95
N ARG A 232 31.26 -5.54 0.64
CA ARG A 232 30.20 -6.39 0.07
C ARG A 232 28.92 -6.38 0.90
N ARG A 233 29.06 -6.48 2.23
CA ARG A 233 27.90 -6.55 3.13
C ARG A 233 26.98 -5.36 2.96
N TYR A 234 27.54 -4.15 2.96
CA TYR A 234 26.77 -2.91 2.84
C TYR A 234 26.33 -2.64 1.41
N TYR A 235 27.12 -3.07 0.41
CA TYR A 235 26.73 -3.01 -0.99
C TYR A 235 25.46 -3.84 -1.27
N GLU A 236 25.42 -5.10 -0.83
CA GLU A 236 24.24 -5.97 -1.01
C GLU A 236 23.02 -5.43 -0.25
N LEU A 237 23.21 -4.94 0.98
CA LEU A 237 22.12 -4.33 1.76
C LEU A 237 21.55 -3.08 1.09
N CYS A 238 22.43 -2.24 0.53
CA CYS A 238 22.03 -1.07 -0.23
C CYS A 238 21.25 -1.49 -1.49
N ALA A 239 21.78 -2.41 -2.28
CA ALA A 239 21.15 -2.87 -3.51
C ALA A 239 19.76 -3.50 -3.25
N LEU A 240 19.61 -4.33 -2.22
CA LEU A 240 18.32 -4.92 -1.85
C LEU A 240 17.33 -3.88 -1.32
N SER A 241 17.81 -2.87 -0.58
CA SER A 241 16.98 -1.76 -0.11
C SER A 241 16.48 -0.89 -1.28
N GLU A 242 17.35 -0.57 -2.23
CA GLU A 242 16.98 0.19 -3.42
C GLU A 242 16.10 -0.65 -4.36
N LEU A 243 16.34 -1.96 -4.49
CA LEU A 243 15.47 -2.87 -5.23
C LEU A 243 14.05 -2.88 -4.66
N LYS A 244 13.91 -2.98 -3.33
CA LYS A 244 12.60 -2.85 -2.65
C LYS A 244 11.92 -1.54 -3.03
N ASN A 245 12.63 -0.42 -3.01
CA ASN A 245 12.05 0.89 -3.31
C ASN A 245 11.66 1.00 -4.78
N ALA A 246 12.49 0.51 -5.70
CA ALA A 246 12.23 0.51 -7.13
C ALA A 246 11.05 -0.41 -7.53
N LEU A 247 10.90 -1.55 -6.86
CA LEU A 247 9.71 -2.41 -7.01
C LEU A 247 8.44 -1.71 -6.51
N ARG A 248 8.55 -0.91 -5.45
CA ARG A 248 7.41 -0.15 -4.91
C ARG A 248 7.00 1.02 -5.80
N SER A 249 7.96 1.74 -6.38
CA SER A 249 7.70 2.84 -7.32
C SER A 249 7.29 2.36 -8.71
N GLY A 250 7.49 1.08 -9.02
CA GLY A 250 7.26 0.52 -10.36
C GLY A 250 8.39 0.81 -11.35
N ASP A 251 9.53 1.32 -10.90
CA ASP A 251 10.71 1.52 -11.76
C ASP A 251 11.47 0.21 -12.02
N VAL A 252 11.27 -0.80 -11.17
CA VAL A 252 11.61 -2.20 -11.43
C VAL A 252 10.34 -3.02 -11.38
N TRP A 253 10.19 -3.96 -12.30
CA TRP A 253 9.06 -4.88 -12.35
C TRP A 253 9.53 -6.33 -12.50
N VAL A 254 8.63 -7.24 -12.18
CA VAL A 254 8.83 -8.68 -12.22
C VAL A 254 7.93 -9.26 -13.31
N GLN A 255 8.54 -9.93 -14.29
CA GLN A 255 7.76 -10.61 -15.32
C GLN A 255 6.89 -11.72 -14.70
N GLY A 256 5.60 -11.74 -15.05
CA GLY A 256 4.62 -12.70 -14.52
C GLY A 256 3.98 -12.29 -13.19
N SER A 257 4.39 -11.17 -12.60
CA SER A 257 3.70 -10.57 -11.45
C SER A 257 2.38 -9.92 -11.88
N ARG A 258 1.40 -9.85 -10.95
CA ARG A 258 0.17 -9.07 -11.16
C ARG A 258 0.32 -7.65 -10.62
N GLN A 259 0.90 -7.49 -9.45
CA GLN A 259 1.01 -6.19 -8.77
C GLN A 259 2.27 -5.40 -9.17
N PHE A 260 3.37 -6.10 -9.43
CA PHE A 260 4.69 -5.56 -9.78
C PHE A 260 4.99 -5.82 -11.25
N LYS A 261 4.01 -5.64 -12.14
CA LYS A 261 4.22 -5.69 -13.60
C LYS A 261 4.62 -4.33 -14.15
N ASP A 262 5.00 -4.32 -15.42
CA ASP A 262 5.29 -3.09 -16.15
C ASP A 262 4.08 -2.14 -16.06
N PHE A 263 4.36 -0.85 -15.87
CA PHE A 263 3.32 0.17 -15.85
C PHE A 263 2.57 0.21 -17.19
N ASP A 264 3.29 0.05 -18.30
CA ASP A 264 2.71 0.13 -19.64
C ASP A 264 1.77 -1.06 -19.92
N ASP A 265 1.94 -2.20 -19.24
CA ASP A 265 1.04 -3.35 -19.32
C ASP A 265 -0.33 -3.09 -18.64
N TYR A 266 -0.52 -1.98 -17.93
CA TYR A 266 -1.84 -1.54 -17.46
C TYR A 266 -2.56 -0.65 -18.48
N LEU A 267 -1.83 -0.10 -19.46
CA LEU A 267 -2.37 0.82 -20.45
C LEU A 267 -2.95 0.05 -21.64
N LEU A 268 -3.76 0.76 -22.45
CA LEU A 268 -4.15 0.26 -23.76
C LEU A 268 -2.88 0.08 -24.61
N PRO A 269 -2.70 -1.07 -25.29
CA PRO A 269 -1.58 -1.25 -26.22
C PRO A 269 -1.52 -0.11 -27.22
N ALA A 270 -0.31 0.42 -27.48
CA ALA A 270 -0.12 1.60 -28.32
C ALA A 270 -0.80 1.46 -29.70
N GLU A 271 -0.70 0.28 -30.31
CA GLU A 271 -1.35 -0.01 -31.60
C GLU A 271 -2.88 0.11 -31.52
N LYS A 272 -3.48 -0.45 -30.47
CA LYS A 272 -4.92 -0.39 -30.23
C LYS A 272 -5.37 1.04 -29.94
N PHE A 273 -4.60 1.79 -29.15
CA PHE A 273 -4.86 3.21 -28.89
C PHE A 273 -4.82 4.02 -30.19
N GLN A 274 -3.81 3.81 -31.04
CA GLN A 274 -3.69 4.49 -32.33
C GLN A 274 -4.86 4.16 -33.26
N ALA A 275 -5.34 2.91 -33.28
CA ALA A 275 -6.52 2.53 -34.04
C ALA A 275 -7.78 3.28 -33.56
N ILE A 276 -8.07 3.23 -32.24
CA ILE A 276 -9.24 3.90 -31.64
C ILE A 276 -9.17 5.43 -31.84
N ARG A 277 -7.97 6.02 -31.74
CA ARG A 277 -7.74 7.45 -31.96
C ARG A 277 -8.02 7.84 -33.40
N ARG A 278 -7.57 7.06 -34.39
CA ARG A 278 -7.84 7.32 -35.82
C ARG A 278 -9.32 7.21 -36.15
N GLU A 279 -10.03 6.31 -35.50
CA GLU A 279 -11.47 6.11 -35.67
C GLU A 279 -12.32 7.14 -34.90
N ASN A 280 -11.69 8.04 -34.13
CA ASN A 280 -12.33 9.02 -33.25
C ASN A 280 -13.33 8.38 -32.26
N LEU A 281 -13.03 7.17 -31.80
CA LEU A 281 -13.86 6.37 -30.90
C LEU A 281 -13.40 6.43 -29.43
N LEU A 282 -12.57 7.41 -29.06
CA LEU A 282 -12.13 7.56 -27.67
C LEU A 282 -13.34 8.00 -26.82
N PRO A 283 -13.77 7.21 -25.81
CA PRO A 283 -14.93 7.53 -24.97
C PRO A 283 -14.54 8.53 -23.88
N LEU A 284 -13.94 9.66 -24.27
CA LEU A 284 -13.44 10.67 -23.37
C LEU A 284 -14.27 11.96 -23.53
N PRO A 285 -14.88 12.50 -22.46
CA PRO A 285 -15.67 13.73 -22.52
C PRO A 285 -14.78 15.00 -22.51
N ILE A 286 -13.53 14.90 -22.98
CA ILE A 286 -12.53 15.97 -22.95
C ILE A 286 -11.90 16.12 -24.34
N THR A 287 -11.31 17.29 -24.60
CA THR A 287 -10.51 17.46 -25.83
C THR A 287 -9.34 16.46 -25.84
N THR A 288 -9.19 15.75 -26.96
CA THR A 288 -8.20 14.69 -27.15
C THR A 288 -6.88 15.24 -27.71
N ASP A 289 -6.85 16.52 -28.08
CA ASP A 289 -5.62 17.24 -28.37
C ASP A 289 -4.96 17.67 -27.06
N CYS A 290 -3.76 17.14 -26.80
CA CYS A 290 -3.04 17.36 -25.55
C CYS A 290 -2.64 18.83 -25.36
N GLU A 291 -2.18 19.50 -26.41
CA GLU A 291 -1.75 20.90 -26.30
C GLU A 291 -2.94 21.80 -26.04
N GLN A 292 -4.06 21.58 -26.74
CA GLN A 292 -5.30 22.30 -26.52
C GLN A 292 -5.85 22.04 -25.11
N TYR A 293 -5.89 20.78 -24.65
CA TYR A 293 -6.34 20.44 -23.29
C TYR A 293 -5.51 21.17 -22.24
N LEU A 294 -4.18 21.14 -22.37
CA LEU A 294 -3.27 21.78 -21.42
C LEU A 294 -3.39 23.31 -21.46
N LEU A 295 -3.66 23.90 -22.63
CA LEU A 295 -3.91 25.33 -22.75
C LEU A 295 -5.21 25.73 -22.03
N GLU A 296 -6.31 25.03 -22.33
CA GLU A 296 -7.62 25.27 -21.69
C GLU A 296 -7.56 25.11 -20.17
N ARG A 297 -6.85 24.08 -19.67
CA ARG A 297 -6.67 23.87 -18.22
C ARG A 297 -5.79 24.94 -17.58
N ARG A 298 -4.74 25.41 -18.26
CA ARG A 298 -3.90 26.52 -17.77
C ARG A 298 -4.68 27.82 -17.70
N GLN A 299 -5.43 28.16 -18.74
CA GLN A 299 -6.28 29.36 -18.75
C GLN A 299 -7.34 29.31 -17.65
N LEU A 300 -8.00 28.15 -17.47
CA LEU A 300 -8.95 27.97 -16.38
C LEU A 300 -8.26 28.11 -15.01
N LEU A 301 -7.07 27.55 -14.84
CA LEU A 301 -6.31 27.66 -13.59
C LEU A 301 -5.94 29.13 -13.30
N GLU A 302 -5.39 29.85 -14.27
CA GLU A 302 -5.06 31.27 -14.17
C GLU A 302 -6.29 32.10 -13.79
N GLN A 303 -7.41 31.93 -14.49
CA GLN A 303 -8.66 32.63 -14.21
C GLN A 303 -9.17 32.34 -12.78
N ARG A 304 -9.06 31.10 -12.31
CA ARG A 304 -9.47 30.70 -10.95
C ARG A 304 -8.52 31.28 -9.90
N LEU A 305 -7.21 31.27 -10.15
CA LEU A 305 -6.21 31.89 -9.26
C LEU A 305 -6.40 33.39 -9.17
N GLU A 306 -6.65 34.10 -10.28
CA GLU A 306 -6.98 35.53 -10.26
C GLU A 306 -8.25 35.81 -9.43
N THR A 307 -9.28 34.97 -9.60
CA THR A 307 -10.52 35.08 -8.82
C THR A 307 -10.26 34.88 -7.33
N VAL A 308 -9.53 33.81 -6.96
CA VAL A 308 -9.17 33.51 -5.56
C VAL A 308 -8.30 34.60 -4.97
N ASN A 309 -7.29 35.10 -5.69
CA ASN A 309 -6.42 36.18 -5.21
C ASN A 309 -7.20 37.47 -4.95
N ARG A 310 -8.12 37.84 -5.85
CA ARG A 310 -8.99 39.00 -5.67
C ARG A 310 -9.89 38.86 -4.44
N LEU A 311 -10.53 37.70 -4.27
CA LEU A 311 -11.38 37.43 -3.10
C LEU A 311 -10.56 37.38 -1.81
N ALA A 312 -9.36 36.81 -1.84
CA ALA A 312 -8.46 36.74 -0.70
C ALA A 312 -8.03 38.14 -0.25
N ALA A 313 -7.64 39.00 -1.20
CA ALA A 313 -7.25 40.38 -0.93
C ALA A 313 -8.41 41.22 -0.35
N ALA A 314 -9.65 40.94 -0.77
CA ALA A 314 -10.86 41.55 -0.23
C ALA A 314 -11.35 40.90 1.07
N ASN A 315 -10.75 39.78 1.51
CA ASN A 315 -11.21 38.95 2.60
C ASN A 315 -12.66 38.42 2.41
N ASP A 316 -13.04 38.18 1.14
CA ASP A 316 -14.36 37.75 0.67
C ASP A 316 -14.34 36.28 0.17
N LEU A 317 -13.34 35.50 0.55
CA LEU A 317 -13.30 34.08 0.22
C LEU A 317 -14.46 33.34 0.93
N PRO A 318 -15.30 32.58 0.21
CA PRO A 318 -16.33 31.78 0.84
C PRO A 318 -15.67 30.66 1.65
N ASP A 319 -16.07 30.54 2.93
CA ASP A 319 -15.65 29.48 3.85
C ASP A 319 -14.12 29.34 4.01
N ALA A 320 -13.34 30.38 3.72
CA ALA A 320 -11.90 30.36 3.86
C ALA A 320 -11.33 31.74 4.19
N ILE A 321 -10.26 31.77 4.99
CA ILE A 321 -9.51 32.98 5.33
C ILE A 321 -8.03 32.67 5.18
N ILE A 322 -7.28 33.59 4.58
CA ILE A 322 -5.81 33.51 4.52
C ILE A 322 -5.26 34.40 5.62
N THR A 323 -4.57 33.81 6.60
CA THR A 323 -3.89 34.51 7.70
C THR A 323 -2.38 34.36 7.58
N ASP A 324 -1.60 35.07 8.41
CA ASP A 324 -0.12 34.94 8.45
C ASP A 324 0.36 33.51 8.77
N SER A 325 -0.49 32.71 9.43
CA SER A 325 -0.27 31.29 9.72
C SER A 325 -0.69 30.34 8.59
N GLY A 326 -1.23 30.85 7.47
CA GLY A 326 -1.65 30.08 6.29
C GLY A 326 -3.16 30.11 6.01
N LEU A 327 -3.60 29.18 5.16
CA LEU A 327 -5.01 29.01 4.79
C LEU A 327 -5.80 28.33 5.91
N LYS A 328 -6.85 29.00 6.39
CA LYS A 328 -7.85 28.44 7.30
C LYS A 328 -9.17 28.26 6.56
N ILE A 329 -9.58 27.01 6.38
CA ILE A 329 -10.91 26.68 5.83
C ILE A 329 -11.88 26.61 7.01
N THR A 330 -13.00 27.32 6.92
CA THR A 330 -14.08 27.28 7.90
C THR A 330 -14.74 25.90 7.83
N PRO A 331 -14.85 25.18 8.96
CA PRO A 331 -15.60 23.93 8.99
C PRO A 331 -17.05 24.18 8.56
N LEU A 332 -17.62 23.27 7.76
CA LEU A 332 -19.04 23.31 7.45
C LEU A 332 -19.84 23.09 8.74
N ASP A 333 -20.69 24.04 9.10
CA ASP A 333 -21.64 23.86 10.19
C ASP A 333 -22.72 22.84 9.79
N ALA A 334 -23.16 22.05 10.76
CA ALA A 334 -24.27 21.13 10.54
C ALA A 334 -25.56 21.95 10.35
N VAL A 335 -26.02 22.07 9.10
CA VAL A 335 -27.25 22.81 8.75
C VAL A 335 -28.53 22.00 9.07
N VAL A 336 -28.46 21.05 10.00
CA VAL A 336 -29.63 20.21 10.37
C VAL A 336 -30.47 21.00 11.38
N PRO A 337 -31.73 21.36 11.08
CA PRO A 337 -32.58 22.06 12.03
C PRO A 337 -32.91 21.17 13.23
N ASP A 338 -33.01 21.72 14.44
CA ASP A 338 -33.38 20.97 15.66
C ASP A 338 -34.71 20.19 15.50
N ALA A 339 -35.66 20.75 14.75
CA ALA A 339 -36.92 20.09 14.42
C ALA A 339 -36.74 18.79 13.61
N ALA A 340 -35.69 18.71 12.78
CA ALA A 340 -35.36 17.51 12.03
C ALA A 340 -34.80 16.42 12.95
N GLU A 341 -33.99 16.76 13.96
CA GLU A 341 -33.53 15.79 14.95
C GLU A 341 -34.68 15.18 15.75
N ALA A 342 -35.65 16.01 16.17
CA ALA A 342 -36.85 15.53 16.86
C ALA A 342 -37.66 14.57 15.97
N LEU A 343 -37.82 14.87 14.68
CA LEU A 343 -38.51 14.02 13.72
C LEU A 343 -37.77 12.70 13.45
N ILE A 344 -36.43 12.72 13.38
CA ILE A 344 -35.60 11.51 13.26
C ILE A 344 -35.86 10.60 14.46
N GLY A 345 -35.87 11.15 15.68
CA GLY A 345 -36.16 10.39 16.90
C GLY A 345 -37.55 9.75 16.88
N GLN A 346 -38.58 10.52 16.53
CA GLN A 346 -39.95 10.00 16.41
C GLN A 346 -40.08 8.91 15.36
N THR A 347 -39.47 9.11 14.19
CA THR A 347 -39.50 8.15 13.08
C THR A 347 -38.75 6.87 13.44
N ALA A 348 -37.60 6.98 14.11
CA ALA A 348 -36.82 5.83 14.56
C ALA A 348 -37.58 4.96 15.58
N LEU A 349 -38.42 5.57 16.44
CA LEU A 349 -39.28 4.84 17.37
C LEU A 349 -40.41 4.06 16.68
N MET A 350 -40.78 4.42 15.45
CA MET A 350 -41.79 3.71 14.66
C MET A 350 -41.22 2.48 13.94
N LEU A 351 -39.88 2.36 13.84
CA LEU A 351 -39.25 1.24 13.16
C LEU A 351 -39.26 -0.03 14.04
N PRO A 352 -39.74 -1.17 13.51
CA PRO A 352 -39.75 -2.42 14.26
C PRO A 352 -38.33 -2.95 14.47
N ARG A 353 -38.12 -3.68 15.58
CA ARG A 353 -36.88 -4.43 15.80
C ARG A 353 -36.96 -5.76 15.06
N VAL A 354 -36.39 -5.79 13.86
CA VAL A 354 -36.33 -6.99 13.00
C VAL A 354 -34.93 -7.62 13.02
N LYS A 355 -34.85 -8.93 12.76
CA LYS A 355 -33.54 -9.57 12.57
C LYS A 355 -32.95 -9.11 11.24
N ILE A 356 -31.64 -8.88 11.20
CA ILE A 356 -30.98 -8.41 9.96
C ILE A 356 -31.18 -9.38 8.78
N THR A 357 -31.27 -10.70 9.04
CA THR A 357 -31.54 -11.69 8.00
C THR A 357 -32.96 -11.59 7.44
N GLU A 358 -33.95 -11.23 8.26
CA GLU A 358 -35.33 -10.99 7.81
C GLU A 358 -35.40 -9.72 6.97
N LEU A 359 -34.72 -8.65 7.41
CA LEU A 359 -34.58 -7.42 6.64
C LEU A 359 -33.93 -7.68 5.27
N LEU A 360 -32.85 -8.47 5.23
CA LEU A 360 -32.17 -8.82 3.97
C LEU A 360 -33.06 -9.66 3.04
N MET A 361 -33.88 -10.57 3.59
CA MET A 361 -34.86 -11.34 2.81
C MET A 361 -35.95 -10.44 2.22
N GLU A 362 -36.41 -9.45 2.97
CA GLU A 362 -37.41 -8.48 2.49
C GLU A 362 -36.84 -7.60 1.37
N VAL A 363 -35.61 -7.10 1.54
CA VAL A 363 -34.91 -6.34 0.48
C VAL A 363 -34.66 -7.20 -0.76
N ASP A 364 -34.33 -8.48 -0.58
CA ASP A 364 -34.22 -9.42 -1.71
C ASP A 364 -35.56 -9.64 -2.41
N ALA A 365 -36.68 -9.66 -1.69
CA ALA A 365 -38.00 -9.75 -2.32
C ALA A 365 -38.32 -8.51 -3.19
N TRP A 366 -37.81 -7.33 -2.83
CA TRP A 366 -37.99 -6.11 -3.62
C TRP A 366 -37.06 -6.02 -4.83
N THR A 367 -35.81 -6.46 -4.68
CA THR A 367 -34.73 -6.17 -5.65
C THR A 367 -34.24 -7.39 -6.41
N GLY A 368 -34.44 -8.59 -5.87
CA GLY A 368 -33.93 -9.83 -6.45
C GLY A 368 -32.41 -9.96 -6.44
N PHE A 369 -31.69 -9.17 -5.62
CA PHE A 369 -30.22 -9.10 -5.66
C PHE A 369 -29.54 -10.46 -5.43
N THR A 370 -30.16 -11.39 -4.71
CA THR A 370 -29.59 -12.72 -4.47
C THR A 370 -29.46 -13.56 -5.73
N SER A 371 -30.19 -13.22 -6.80
CA SER A 371 -30.13 -13.91 -8.09
C SER A 371 -28.74 -13.84 -8.75
N HIS A 372 -27.93 -12.83 -8.41
CA HIS A 372 -26.58 -12.70 -8.93
C HIS A 372 -25.60 -13.70 -8.32
N PHE A 373 -25.86 -14.24 -7.12
CA PHE A 373 -25.02 -15.22 -6.44
C PHE A 373 -25.18 -16.63 -7.02
N THR A 374 -24.84 -16.75 -8.29
CA THR A 374 -24.92 -17.96 -9.11
C THR A 374 -23.73 -18.88 -8.86
N HIS A 375 -23.96 -20.19 -8.95
CA HIS A 375 -22.94 -21.22 -8.82
C HIS A 375 -21.89 -21.06 -9.93
N LEU A 376 -20.60 -21.04 -9.55
CA LEU A 376 -19.48 -20.74 -10.46
C LEU A 376 -19.45 -21.63 -11.72
N LYS A 377 -19.85 -22.90 -11.58
CA LYS A 377 -19.88 -23.90 -12.66
C LYS A 377 -21.17 -23.93 -13.50
N THR A 378 -22.33 -23.98 -12.85
CA THR A 378 -23.62 -24.23 -13.53
C THR A 378 -24.37 -22.94 -13.85
N GLY A 379 -24.02 -21.83 -13.20
CA GLY A 379 -24.77 -20.57 -13.29
C GLY A 379 -26.09 -20.59 -12.52
N GLU A 380 -26.40 -21.66 -11.78
CA GLU A 380 -27.66 -21.80 -11.06
C GLU A 380 -27.65 -21.01 -9.74
N THR A 381 -28.82 -20.50 -9.35
CA THR A 381 -29.01 -19.86 -8.04
C THR A 381 -29.12 -20.90 -6.93
N THR A 382 -28.71 -20.55 -5.71
CA THR A 382 -28.99 -21.38 -4.54
C THR A 382 -30.49 -21.39 -4.23
N GLN A 383 -31.02 -22.55 -3.81
CA GLN A 383 -32.40 -22.65 -3.31
C GLN A 383 -32.52 -22.12 -1.88
N ASP A 384 -31.45 -22.24 -1.09
CA ASP A 384 -31.42 -21.79 0.31
C ASP A 384 -30.87 -20.36 0.39
N LYS A 385 -31.78 -19.38 0.21
CA LYS A 385 -31.47 -17.95 0.32
C LYS A 385 -31.05 -17.55 1.73
N THR A 386 -31.66 -18.16 2.75
CA THR A 386 -31.33 -17.88 4.16
C THR A 386 -29.86 -18.18 4.43
N LEU A 387 -29.39 -19.36 4.01
CA LEU A 387 -28.01 -19.78 4.20
C LEU A 387 -27.02 -18.91 3.41
N LEU A 388 -27.40 -18.47 2.20
CA LEU A 388 -26.61 -17.50 1.43
C LEU A 388 -26.49 -16.16 2.16
N LEU A 389 -27.60 -15.60 2.64
CA LEU A 389 -27.60 -14.34 3.37
C LEU A 389 -26.83 -14.44 4.69
N THR A 390 -26.89 -15.59 5.38
CA THR A 390 -26.03 -15.86 6.55
C THR A 390 -24.55 -15.85 6.19
N THR A 391 -24.19 -16.42 5.03
CA THR A 391 -22.80 -16.44 4.54
C THR A 391 -22.33 -15.02 4.18
N ILE A 392 -23.17 -14.26 3.46
CA ILE A 392 -22.89 -12.85 3.12
C ILE A 392 -22.74 -12.01 4.39
N LEU A 393 -23.62 -12.21 5.38
CA LEU A 393 -23.56 -11.49 6.64
C LEU A 393 -22.25 -11.78 7.38
N ALA A 394 -21.82 -13.04 7.43
CA ALA A 394 -20.58 -13.44 8.09
C ALA A 394 -19.35 -12.72 7.55
N ASP A 395 -19.33 -12.49 6.23
CA ASP A 395 -18.30 -11.73 5.55
C ASP A 395 -18.44 -10.23 5.85
N ALA A 396 -19.65 -9.67 5.69
CA ALA A 396 -19.93 -8.25 5.88
C ALA A 396 -19.60 -7.72 7.28
N ILE A 397 -19.83 -8.52 8.34
CA ILE A 397 -19.50 -8.12 9.72
C ILE A 397 -18.13 -8.61 10.18
N ASN A 398 -17.32 -9.19 9.29
CA ASN A 398 -16.00 -9.77 9.57
C ASN A 398 -16.01 -10.74 10.77
N LEU A 399 -17.11 -11.48 10.95
CA LEU A 399 -17.25 -12.48 12.02
C LEU A 399 -16.54 -13.78 11.62
N GLY A 400 -16.51 -14.08 10.32
CA GLY A 400 -15.96 -15.30 9.75
C GLY A 400 -16.90 -16.50 9.89
N LEU A 401 -16.75 -17.47 8.98
CA LEU A 401 -17.68 -18.59 8.84
C LEU A 401 -17.74 -19.51 10.07
N THR A 402 -16.62 -19.71 10.77
CA THR A 402 -16.56 -20.58 11.95
C THR A 402 -17.43 -20.04 13.07
N LYS A 403 -17.24 -18.77 13.44
CA LYS A 403 -18.03 -18.11 14.49
C LYS A 403 -19.49 -17.93 14.07
N MET A 404 -19.74 -17.69 12.79
CA MET A 404 -21.11 -17.64 12.29
C MET A 404 -21.82 -19.00 12.43
N ALA A 405 -21.15 -20.11 12.11
CA ALA A 405 -21.72 -21.44 12.30
C ALA A 405 -22.02 -21.74 13.78
N GLU A 406 -21.18 -21.28 14.71
CA GLU A 406 -21.45 -21.41 16.16
C GLU A 406 -22.63 -20.54 16.62
N ALA A 407 -22.81 -19.37 16.02
CA ALA A 407 -23.86 -18.42 16.37
C ALA A 407 -25.24 -18.73 15.75
N CYS A 408 -25.29 -19.55 14.69
CA CYS A 408 -26.51 -19.89 13.95
C CYS A 408 -26.88 -21.37 14.10
N PRO A 409 -27.85 -21.71 14.98
CA PRO A 409 -28.36 -23.07 15.13
C PRO A 409 -28.84 -23.66 13.79
N GLY A 410 -28.41 -24.88 13.46
CA GLY A 410 -28.79 -25.58 12.22
C GLY A 410 -27.88 -25.35 11.01
N THR A 411 -26.87 -24.47 11.14
CA THR A 411 -25.86 -24.21 10.12
C THR A 411 -24.53 -24.83 10.50
N THR A 412 -23.76 -25.34 9.51
CA THR A 412 -22.41 -25.86 9.75
C THR A 412 -21.38 -25.08 8.96
N TYR A 413 -20.13 -25.04 9.45
CA TYR A 413 -19.02 -24.41 8.74
C TYR A 413 -18.89 -24.95 7.30
N ALA A 414 -19.03 -26.26 7.12
CA ALA A 414 -18.92 -26.90 5.81
C ALA A 414 -19.96 -26.37 4.80
N LYS A 415 -21.20 -26.15 5.24
CA LYS A 415 -22.27 -25.58 4.40
C LYS A 415 -21.97 -24.14 3.99
N LEU A 416 -21.55 -23.31 4.95
CA LEU A 416 -21.20 -21.90 4.70
C LEU A 416 -19.98 -21.80 3.78
N ALA A 417 -18.95 -22.60 4.03
CA ALA A 417 -17.72 -22.61 3.25
C ALA A 417 -17.98 -23.05 1.81
N TRP A 418 -18.86 -24.04 1.61
CA TRP A 418 -19.28 -24.45 0.29
C TRP A 418 -20.03 -23.33 -0.46
N LEU A 419 -21.00 -22.68 0.19
CA LEU A 419 -21.72 -21.55 -0.41
C LEU A 419 -20.79 -20.39 -0.75
N GLN A 420 -19.89 -20.03 0.16
CA GLN A 420 -18.90 -18.98 -0.08
C GLN A 420 -18.01 -19.32 -1.29
N ALA A 421 -17.49 -20.54 -1.34
CA ALA A 421 -16.57 -20.98 -2.41
C ALA A 421 -17.22 -20.99 -3.80
N TRP A 422 -18.50 -21.37 -3.90
CA TRP A 422 -19.17 -21.61 -5.18
C TRP A 422 -20.09 -20.48 -5.64
N HIS A 423 -20.68 -19.71 -4.73
CA HIS A 423 -21.67 -18.68 -5.05
C HIS A 423 -21.19 -17.25 -4.78
N ILE A 424 -20.24 -17.04 -3.86
CA ILE A 424 -19.80 -15.71 -3.46
C ILE A 424 -18.46 -15.35 -4.12
N ARG A 425 -18.41 -14.16 -4.72
CA ARG A 425 -17.23 -13.57 -5.37
C ARG A 425 -17.42 -12.07 -5.53
N ASP A 426 -16.32 -11.34 -5.74
CA ASP A 426 -16.37 -9.89 -5.95
C ASP A 426 -17.35 -9.51 -7.07
N GLU A 427 -17.32 -10.23 -8.20
CA GLU A 427 -18.27 -10.04 -9.32
C GLU A 427 -19.74 -10.14 -8.89
N THR A 428 -20.10 -11.09 -8.02
CA THR A 428 -21.48 -11.25 -7.55
C THR A 428 -21.86 -10.17 -6.56
N TYR A 429 -20.91 -9.71 -5.74
CA TYR A 429 -21.12 -8.56 -4.88
C TYR A 429 -21.36 -7.31 -5.69
N SER A 430 -20.51 -7.01 -6.68
CA SER A 430 -20.65 -5.83 -7.55
C SER A 430 -21.98 -5.84 -8.30
N GLN A 431 -22.41 -6.99 -8.85
CA GLN A 431 -23.69 -7.10 -9.54
C GLN A 431 -24.89 -6.94 -8.59
N ALA A 432 -24.89 -7.64 -7.47
CA ALA A 432 -25.96 -7.54 -6.47
C ALA A 432 -26.10 -6.12 -5.93
N LEU A 433 -24.96 -5.48 -5.65
CA LEU A 433 -24.88 -4.09 -5.21
C LEU A 433 -25.42 -3.12 -6.27
N ALA A 434 -25.06 -3.31 -7.54
CA ALA A 434 -25.61 -2.50 -8.63
C ALA A 434 -27.14 -2.55 -8.63
N GLU A 435 -27.72 -3.72 -8.34
CA GLU A 435 -29.17 -3.87 -8.31
C GLU A 435 -29.84 -3.22 -7.10
N LEU A 436 -29.18 -3.24 -5.95
CA LEU A 436 -29.60 -2.45 -4.79
C LEU A 436 -29.54 -0.94 -5.08
N VAL A 437 -28.47 -0.48 -5.76
CA VAL A 437 -28.27 0.92 -6.12
C VAL A 437 -29.30 1.38 -7.15
N ASN A 438 -29.59 0.56 -8.17
CA ASN A 438 -30.62 0.84 -9.16
C ASN A 438 -32.00 0.98 -8.50
N ALA A 439 -32.35 0.07 -7.59
CA ALA A 439 -33.61 0.15 -6.84
C ALA A 439 -33.70 1.43 -5.98
N GLN A 440 -32.59 1.84 -5.35
CA GLN A 440 -32.53 3.09 -4.60
C GLN A 440 -32.71 4.32 -5.50
N HIS A 441 -32.06 4.35 -6.67
CA HIS A 441 -32.18 5.47 -7.62
C HIS A 441 -33.59 5.69 -8.13
N VAL A 442 -34.38 4.63 -8.29
CA VAL A 442 -35.79 4.70 -8.72
C VAL A 442 -36.69 5.25 -7.60
N HIS A 443 -36.27 5.17 -6.33
CA HIS A 443 -37.10 5.57 -5.21
C HIS A 443 -37.33 7.10 -5.19
N PRO A 444 -38.58 7.60 -5.05
CA PRO A 444 -38.86 9.05 -5.08
C PRO A 444 -38.04 9.88 -4.09
N PHE A 445 -37.81 9.35 -2.88
CA PHE A 445 -36.93 10.00 -1.90
C PHE A 445 -35.51 10.27 -2.41
N ALA A 446 -34.95 9.44 -3.29
CA ALA A 446 -33.59 9.59 -3.80
C ALA A 446 -33.38 10.94 -4.51
N ALA A 447 -34.42 11.49 -5.15
CA ALA A 447 -34.38 12.78 -5.84
C ALA A 447 -34.05 13.97 -4.91
N HIS A 448 -34.26 13.84 -3.59
CA HIS A 448 -33.87 14.88 -2.63
C HIS A 448 -32.36 14.96 -2.39
N TRP A 449 -31.59 13.93 -2.75
CA TRP A 449 -30.13 13.91 -2.61
C TRP A 449 -29.40 14.32 -3.89
N GLY A 450 -30.11 14.54 -5.00
CA GLY A 450 -29.55 14.97 -6.28
C GLY A 450 -30.00 14.10 -7.44
N ASP A 451 -29.50 14.42 -8.64
CA ASP A 451 -29.78 13.70 -9.89
C ASP A 451 -28.84 12.51 -10.15
N GLY A 452 -27.93 12.22 -9.20
CA GLY A 452 -26.95 11.13 -9.31
C GLY A 452 -25.73 11.45 -10.19
N THR A 453 -25.59 12.68 -10.69
CA THR A 453 -24.44 13.08 -11.53
C THR A 453 -23.21 13.50 -10.72
N THR A 454 -23.39 13.79 -9.43
CA THR A 454 -22.33 14.18 -8.51
C THR A 454 -22.26 13.22 -7.33
N SER A 455 -21.06 12.75 -7.00
CA SER A 455 -20.81 11.95 -5.81
C SER A 455 -19.82 12.65 -4.87
N SER A 456 -20.12 12.70 -3.58
CA SER A 456 -19.15 13.08 -2.54
C SER A 456 -18.61 11.81 -1.90
N SER A 457 -17.34 11.49 -2.16
CA SER A 457 -16.68 10.33 -1.58
C SER A 457 -15.87 10.73 -0.34
N ASP A 458 -16.18 10.16 0.83
CA ASP A 458 -15.35 10.33 2.02
C ASP A 458 -14.60 9.02 2.31
N GLY A 459 -13.31 9.13 2.59
CA GLY A 459 -12.45 8.00 2.93
C GLY A 459 -12.57 7.68 4.41
N GLN A 460 -13.41 6.72 4.77
CA GLN A 460 -13.51 6.25 6.15
C GLN A 460 -12.45 5.17 6.43
N ARG A 461 -11.61 5.43 7.43
CA ARG A 461 -10.64 4.44 7.90
C ARG A 461 -11.29 3.49 8.89
N PHE A 462 -11.33 2.21 8.55
CA PHE A 462 -11.67 1.16 9.50
C PHE A 462 -10.40 0.49 10.01
N ARG A 463 -10.33 0.29 11.33
CA ARG A 463 -9.28 -0.53 11.93
C ARG A 463 -9.49 -1.98 11.52
N ALA A 464 -8.52 -2.57 10.81
CA ALA A 464 -8.62 -3.92 10.26
C ALA A 464 -7.27 -4.63 10.41
N GLY A 465 -7.28 -5.85 10.95
CA GLY A 465 -6.11 -6.70 11.16
C GLY A 465 -5.73 -6.92 12.64
N GLY A 466 -5.15 -8.09 12.94
CA GLY A 466 -4.61 -8.40 14.27
C GLY A 466 -3.34 -7.61 14.59
N ARG A 467 -2.95 -7.56 15.88
CA ARG A 467 -1.64 -7.01 16.30
C ARG A 467 -0.54 -7.61 15.41
N ALA A 468 0.19 -6.75 14.70
CA ALA A 468 1.35 -7.04 13.84
C ALA A 468 1.14 -7.39 12.35
N GLN A 469 -0.09 -7.48 11.82
CA GLN A 469 -0.30 -7.87 10.40
C GLN A 469 0.16 -6.81 9.37
N SER A 470 0.25 -5.55 9.77
CA SER A 470 0.74 -4.41 8.95
C SER A 470 2.00 -3.75 9.55
N THR A 471 2.91 -4.54 10.12
CA THR A 471 4.19 -4.02 10.62
C THR A 471 5.09 -3.58 9.46
N GLY A 472 5.08 -2.27 9.13
CA GLY A 472 5.95 -1.68 8.11
C GLY A 472 5.28 -0.65 7.20
N HIS A 473 3.94 -0.63 7.11
CA HIS A 473 3.20 0.42 6.41
C HIS A 473 2.79 1.50 7.41
N VAL A 474 3.25 2.73 7.19
CA VAL A 474 2.85 3.92 7.94
C VAL A 474 1.93 4.72 7.04
N ASN A 475 0.68 4.91 7.46
CA ASN A 475 -0.20 5.85 6.80
C ASN A 475 0.15 7.28 7.30
N PRO A 476 0.36 8.27 6.42
CA PRO A 476 0.74 9.64 6.82
C PRO A 476 -0.24 10.31 7.78
N LYS A 477 -1.54 10.04 7.64
CA LYS A 477 -2.62 10.61 8.47
C LYS A 477 -2.87 9.81 9.75
N TYR A 478 -2.66 8.49 9.70
CA TYR A 478 -3.12 7.58 10.75
C TYR A 478 -2.03 6.71 11.43
N GLY A 479 -0.77 6.94 11.09
CA GLY A 479 0.37 6.27 11.69
C GLY A 479 0.49 4.78 11.36
N ALA A 480 1.08 4.02 12.28
CA ALA A 480 1.40 2.60 12.11
C ALA A 480 0.26 1.65 12.55
N GLU A 481 -0.91 2.18 12.91
CA GLU A 481 -2.05 1.34 13.25
C GLU A 481 -2.58 0.63 11.99
N PRO A 482 -2.80 -0.69 12.04
CA PRO A 482 -3.37 -1.42 10.91
C PRO A 482 -4.81 -0.94 10.67
N GLY A 483 -5.08 -0.46 9.47
CA GLY A 483 -6.40 -0.01 9.04
C GLY A 483 -6.48 0.00 7.53
N ARG A 484 -7.69 -0.22 7.01
CA ARG A 484 -7.99 -0.06 5.59
C ARG A 484 -8.81 1.20 5.42
N MET A 485 -8.44 1.99 4.42
CA MET A 485 -9.27 3.09 3.95
C MET A 485 -10.34 2.49 3.06
N TYR A 486 -11.59 2.79 3.39
CA TYR A 486 -12.72 2.50 2.53
C TYR A 486 -13.25 3.84 2.06
N THR A 487 -13.27 4.04 0.77
CA THR A 487 -13.86 5.23 0.18
C THR A 487 -15.36 4.95 0.03
N GLY A 488 -16.17 5.59 0.87
CA GLY A 488 -17.63 5.49 0.79
C GLY A 488 -18.16 6.59 -0.12
N PHE A 489 -19.00 6.23 -1.09
CA PHE A 489 -19.74 7.21 -1.87
C PHE A 489 -20.99 7.63 -1.08
N GLY A 490 -21.01 8.90 -0.61
CA GLY A 490 -22.15 9.54 0.05
C GLY A 490 -22.40 9.13 1.52
N ARG A 491 -22.98 10.05 2.30
CA ARG A 491 -23.33 9.90 3.74
C ARG A 491 -24.35 8.79 4.07
N LYS A 492 -24.63 7.88 3.14
CA LYS A 492 -25.22 6.56 3.37
C LYS A 492 -24.50 5.60 2.43
N ALA A 493 -23.93 4.54 3.00
CA ALA A 493 -23.00 3.63 2.36
C ALA A 493 -23.49 3.10 0.99
N LEU A 494 -23.05 3.74 -0.10
CA LEU A 494 -22.78 3.04 -1.35
C LEU A 494 -21.40 2.41 -1.21
N TRP A 495 -21.38 1.09 -1.08
CA TRP A 495 -20.18 0.30 -1.22
C TRP A 495 -19.86 0.25 -2.72
N LEU A 496 -18.62 0.46 -3.11
CA LEU A 496 -18.08 0.00 -4.39
C LEU A 496 -16.77 -0.66 -4.02
N ASP A 497 -16.68 -1.97 -4.24
CA ASP A 497 -15.47 -2.74 -3.97
C ASP A 497 -14.52 -2.58 -5.15
N ASP A 498 -13.66 -1.57 -5.08
CA ASP A 498 -12.69 -1.29 -6.11
C ASP A 498 -11.44 -2.17 -5.92
N ALA A 499 -11.46 -3.34 -6.55
CA ALA A 499 -10.25 -4.12 -6.85
C ALA A 499 -9.25 -3.32 -7.72
N ASP A 500 -9.66 -2.19 -8.31
CA ASP A 500 -8.82 -1.28 -9.10
C ASP A 500 -8.26 -0.09 -8.30
N VAL A 501 -8.76 0.19 -7.08
CA VAL A 501 -8.23 1.31 -6.25
C VAL A 501 -6.87 0.98 -5.64
N VAL A 502 -6.51 -0.30 -5.50
CA VAL A 502 -5.13 -0.70 -5.12
C VAL A 502 -4.13 -0.34 -6.23
N GLN A 503 -4.56 -0.32 -7.50
CA GLN A 503 -3.74 0.22 -8.59
C GLN A 503 -3.73 1.75 -8.54
N HIS A 504 -4.88 2.40 -8.33
CA HIS A 504 -4.93 3.87 -8.26
C HIS A 504 -4.14 4.47 -7.09
N THR A 505 -4.09 3.84 -5.91
CA THR A 505 -3.30 4.37 -4.77
C THR A 505 -1.80 4.37 -5.04
N ARG A 506 -1.26 3.41 -5.80
CA ARG A 506 0.15 3.45 -6.25
C ARG A 506 0.36 4.33 -7.49
N GLN A 507 -0.62 4.43 -8.38
CA GLN A 507 -0.56 5.33 -9.55
C GLN A 507 -0.59 6.80 -9.14
N VAL A 508 -1.35 7.16 -8.10
CA VAL A 508 -1.37 8.51 -7.52
C VAL A 508 -0.04 8.81 -6.80
N GLU A 509 0.56 7.85 -6.08
CA GLU A 509 1.90 8.02 -5.49
C GLU A 509 2.99 8.30 -6.55
N ARG A 510 2.86 7.81 -7.79
CA ARG A 510 3.80 8.13 -8.88
C ARG A 510 3.61 9.54 -9.45
N LEU A 511 2.40 10.08 -9.38
CA LEU A 511 2.09 11.45 -9.80
C LEU A 511 2.47 12.48 -8.73
N ASP A 512 2.33 12.16 -7.44
CA ASP A 512 2.71 13.04 -6.32
C ASP A 512 4.23 13.11 -6.10
N VAL A 513 5.01 12.10 -6.53
CA VAL A 513 6.49 12.10 -6.41
C VAL A 513 7.17 12.85 -7.56
N ALA A 514 6.41 13.30 -8.57
CA ALA A 514 6.87 14.16 -9.64
C ALA A 514 6.74 15.66 -9.29
N GLU A 515 7.11 16.07 -8.08
CA GLU A 515 7.48 17.47 -7.84
C GLU A 515 8.86 17.74 -8.48
N PRO A 516 9.03 18.78 -9.31
CA PRO A 516 10.34 19.12 -9.83
C PRO A 516 11.22 19.63 -8.69
N LYS A 517 12.50 19.24 -8.74
CA LYS A 517 13.58 19.82 -7.94
C LYS A 517 13.65 21.33 -8.06
#